data_AF-A0A5C8RR11-F1
#
_entry.id   AF-A0A5C8RR11-F1
#
_cell.length_a   1.000
_cell.length_b   1.000
_cell.length_c   1.000
_cell.angle_alpha   90.00
_cell.angle_beta   90.00
_cell.angle_gamma   90.00
#
_symmetry.space_group_name_H-M   'P 1'
#
loop_
_entity.id
_entity.type
_entity.pdbx_description
1 polymer ?
#
loop_
_entity_poly.entity_id
_entity_poly.type
_entity_poly.pdbx_seq_one_letter_code
_entity_poly.pdbx_strand_id
1 'polypeptide(L)'
;HVYVMPAGSVMGIAGGRLTLKPLGPAVREPKPVDIFLTALALDQGARAVGVILSGGDGDGAIGVKAIKEHGGLTLAQTADGYGPETPDMPISALRTGFVDFGEAAERMGDRIAAHFAANSPATQDGQTDQVAREFDAELLTEIFAILRSQVGHDFSGYKPSTFVRRLQRRISVVGAAGPDGYLKLLRADPAEVGALFRDLLIGVTNFFRDAAAFEALAADVIPKLLDERAASDVVRIWVPACSTGEEVYSLAILLREHMLTLADPPRVQIFATDIDERSLTV
;
A
#
# COMPACT_ATOMS: atom_id res chain seq x y z
N HIS A 1 -24.32 15.58 -0.89
CA HIS A 1 -25.29 14.46 -0.96
C HIS A 1 -24.79 13.33 -0.09
N VAL A 2 -25.68 12.62 0.61
CA VAL A 2 -25.34 11.41 1.38
C VAL A 2 -25.98 10.23 0.68
N TYR A 3 -25.20 9.18 0.43
CA TYR A 3 -25.66 7.96 -0.22
C TYR A 3 -25.51 6.80 0.76
N VAL A 4 -26.54 5.95 0.83
CA VAL A 4 -26.55 4.77 1.72
C VAL A 4 -26.65 3.53 0.85
N MET A 5 -25.77 2.57 1.08
CA MET A 5 -25.75 1.30 0.35
C MET A 5 -26.96 0.43 0.76
N PRO A 6 -27.79 -0.04 -0.19
CA PRO A 6 -28.88 -0.95 0.13
C PRO A 6 -28.36 -2.33 0.53
N ALA A 7 -29.15 -3.07 1.31
CA ALA A 7 -28.83 -4.44 1.71
C ALA A 7 -28.66 -5.37 0.49
N GLY A 8 -27.80 -6.38 0.63
CA GLY A 8 -27.56 -7.39 -0.42
C GLY A 8 -26.87 -6.84 -1.67
N SER A 9 -26.21 -5.69 -1.57
CA SER A 9 -25.48 -5.06 -2.67
C SER A 9 -24.10 -4.60 -2.22
N VAL A 10 -23.17 -4.45 -3.18
CA VAL A 10 -21.91 -3.74 -3.00
C VAL A 10 -21.94 -2.46 -3.82
N MET A 11 -21.50 -1.36 -3.20
CA MET A 11 -21.27 -0.10 -3.87
C MET A 11 -19.84 -0.03 -4.41
N GLY A 12 -19.68 0.50 -5.61
CA GLY A 12 -18.38 0.86 -6.18
C GLY A 12 -18.44 2.24 -6.83
N ILE A 13 -17.37 2.62 -7.52
CA ILE A 13 -17.30 3.85 -8.31
C ILE A 13 -16.56 3.56 -9.62
N ALA A 14 -17.04 4.15 -10.72
CA ALA A 14 -16.40 4.07 -12.02
C ALA A 14 -16.75 5.32 -12.85
N GLY A 15 -15.75 5.95 -13.45
CA GLY A 15 -15.90 7.19 -14.21
C GLY A 15 -16.47 8.32 -13.36
N GLY A 16 -16.13 8.39 -12.07
CA GLY A 16 -16.67 9.37 -11.12
C GLY A 16 -18.15 9.17 -10.76
N ARG A 17 -18.74 8.01 -11.09
CA ARG A 17 -20.15 7.71 -10.81
C ARG A 17 -20.26 6.51 -9.88
N LEU A 18 -21.12 6.61 -8.87
CA LEU A 18 -21.42 5.48 -7.99
C LEU A 18 -22.10 4.37 -8.80
N THR A 19 -21.64 3.15 -8.59
CA THR A 19 -22.18 1.94 -9.19
C THR A 19 -22.66 0.99 -8.10
N LEU A 20 -23.66 0.16 -8.40
CA LEU A 20 -24.21 -0.80 -7.47
C LEU A 20 -24.23 -2.17 -8.15
N LYS A 21 -23.76 -3.21 -7.45
CA LYS A 21 -23.81 -4.59 -7.91
C LYS A 21 -24.47 -5.46 -6.84
N PRO A 22 -25.36 -6.40 -7.23
CA PRO A 22 -25.94 -7.34 -6.27
C PRO A 22 -24.85 -8.26 -5.70
N LEU A 23 -24.93 -8.58 -4.40
CA LEU A 23 -24.07 -9.57 -3.78
C LEU A 23 -24.49 -10.96 -4.25
N GLY A 24 -23.55 -11.72 -4.82
CA GLY A 24 -23.81 -13.11 -5.18
C GLY A 24 -24.02 -13.97 -3.92
N PRO A 25 -24.83 -15.04 -3.99
CA PRO A 25 -25.16 -15.90 -2.84
C PRO A 25 -23.94 -16.65 -2.24
N ALA A 26 -22.80 -16.66 -2.93
CA ALA A 26 -21.56 -17.33 -2.50
C ALA A 26 -20.66 -16.47 -1.59
N VAL A 27 -20.93 -15.17 -1.43
CA VAL A 27 -20.07 -14.27 -0.64
C VAL A 27 -20.50 -14.31 0.83
N ARG A 28 -19.76 -15.09 1.64
CA ARG A 28 -20.07 -15.26 3.07
C ARG A 28 -19.80 -14.00 3.92
N GLU A 29 -18.75 -13.27 3.59
CA GLU A 29 -18.33 -12.06 4.31
C GLU A 29 -17.91 -11.00 3.29
N PRO A 30 -18.85 -10.26 2.69
CA PRO A 30 -18.47 -9.14 1.87
C PRO A 30 -17.72 -8.14 2.76
N LYS A 31 -16.58 -7.66 2.27
CA LYS A 31 -15.82 -6.53 2.84
C LYS A 31 -16.16 -5.26 2.03
N PRO A 32 -17.40 -4.72 2.17
CA PRO A 32 -17.88 -3.63 1.32
C PRO A 32 -17.03 -2.36 1.43
N VAL A 33 -16.43 -2.08 2.60
CA VAL A 33 -15.57 -0.90 2.76
C VAL A 33 -14.29 -1.09 1.95
N ASP A 34 -13.63 -2.24 2.04
CA ASP A 34 -12.45 -2.56 1.22
C ASP A 34 -12.75 -2.49 -0.27
N ILE A 35 -13.88 -3.07 -0.70
CA ILE A 35 -14.27 -3.06 -2.12
C ILE A 35 -14.49 -1.63 -2.61
N PHE A 36 -15.25 -0.82 -1.85
CA PHE A 36 -15.54 0.56 -2.24
C PHE A 36 -14.28 1.42 -2.25
N LEU A 37 -13.46 1.37 -1.20
CA LEU A 37 -12.23 2.16 -1.12
C LEU A 37 -11.21 1.76 -2.18
N THR A 38 -11.11 0.47 -2.53
CA THR A 38 -10.27 0.00 -3.63
C THR A 38 -10.75 0.57 -4.97
N ALA A 39 -12.05 0.52 -5.24
CA ALA A 39 -12.63 1.13 -6.45
C ALA A 39 -12.42 2.65 -6.48
N LEU A 40 -12.56 3.32 -5.33
CA LEU A 40 -12.33 4.75 -5.18
C LEU A 40 -10.88 5.14 -5.46
N ALA A 41 -9.93 4.36 -4.95
CA ALA A 41 -8.50 4.55 -5.20
C ALA A 41 -8.18 4.46 -6.70
N LEU A 42 -8.68 3.42 -7.36
CA LEU A 42 -8.47 3.18 -8.80
C LEU A 42 -9.08 4.28 -9.67
N ASP A 43 -10.27 4.76 -9.32
CA ASP A 43 -11.03 5.73 -10.12
C ASP A 43 -10.61 7.19 -9.87
N GLN A 44 -10.28 7.55 -8.62
CA GLN A 44 -10.05 8.93 -8.20
C GLN A 44 -8.58 9.26 -7.89
N GLY A 45 -7.71 8.26 -7.76
CA GLY A 45 -6.28 8.47 -7.55
C GLY A 45 -5.99 9.33 -6.32
N ALA A 46 -5.16 10.37 -6.51
CA ALA A 46 -4.78 11.31 -5.47
C ALA A 46 -5.95 12.12 -4.87
N ARG A 47 -7.12 12.17 -5.54
CA ARG A 47 -8.32 12.83 -5.01
C ARG A 47 -9.12 11.95 -4.06
N ALA A 48 -8.76 10.68 -3.93
CA ALA A 48 -9.45 9.76 -3.04
C ALA A 48 -9.09 10.05 -1.58
N VAL A 49 -10.10 10.07 -0.71
CA VAL A 49 -9.92 10.15 0.74
C VAL A 49 -10.61 8.95 1.38
N GLY A 50 -9.83 8.10 2.04
CA GLY A 50 -10.33 6.97 2.81
C GLY A 50 -10.41 7.34 4.30
N VAL A 51 -11.60 7.25 4.89
CA VAL A 51 -11.80 7.53 6.32
C VAL A 51 -12.39 6.29 6.98
N ILE A 52 -11.66 5.73 7.94
CA ILE A 52 -12.12 4.59 8.73
C ILE A 52 -12.58 5.09 10.10
N LEU A 53 -13.88 4.95 10.35
CA LEU A 53 -14.50 5.30 11.63
C LEU A 53 -14.82 4.04 12.44
N SER A 54 -15.52 4.20 13.55
CA SER A 54 -16.09 3.11 14.34
C SER A 54 -16.77 2.03 13.48
N GLY A 55 -16.36 0.78 13.68
CA GLY A 55 -16.82 -0.38 12.93
C GLY A 55 -16.22 -1.68 13.45
N GLY A 56 -16.89 -2.80 13.16
CA GLY A 56 -16.39 -4.13 13.53
C GLY A 56 -15.40 -4.68 12.50
N ASP A 57 -14.61 -5.66 12.93
CA ASP A 57 -13.69 -6.43 12.09
C ASP A 57 -12.56 -5.62 11.41
N GLY A 58 -12.03 -6.08 10.26
CA GLY A 58 -10.92 -5.45 9.53
C GLY A 58 -11.31 -4.80 8.19
N ASP A 59 -12.60 -4.69 7.88
CA ASP A 59 -13.11 -4.14 6.61
C ASP A 59 -12.73 -2.66 6.46
N GLY A 60 -11.79 -2.38 5.56
CA GLY A 60 -11.20 -1.08 5.35
C GLY A 60 -9.68 -1.09 5.40
N ALA A 61 -9.05 -2.10 6.02
CA ALA A 61 -7.59 -2.22 6.09
C ALA A 61 -6.95 -2.34 4.70
N ILE A 62 -7.54 -3.14 3.79
CA ILE A 62 -7.07 -3.28 2.41
C ILE A 62 -7.41 -2.02 1.61
N GLY A 63 -8.59 -1.45 1.83
CA GLY A 63 -9.04 -0.22 1.20
C GLY A 63 -8.12 0.96 1.48
N VAL A 64 -7.68 1.13 2.72
CA VAL A 64 -6.73 2.17 3.13
C VAL A 64 -5.38 2.00 2.41
N LYS A 65 -4.89 0.76 2.31
CA LYS A 65 -3.68 0.43 1.54
C LYS A 65 -3.84 0.85 0.07
N ALA A 66 -4.97 0.53 -0.56
CA ALA A 66 -5.26 0.90 -1.95
C ALA A 66 -5.30 2.42 -2.18
N ILE A 67 -6.00 3.17 -1.31
CA ILE A 67 -6.08 4.63 -1.38
C ILE A 67 -4.69 5.25 -1.32
N LYS A 68 -3.86 4.81 -0.37
CA LYS A 68 -2.49 5.29 -0.19
C LYS A 68 -1.60 4.98 -1.39
N GLU A 69 -1.69 3.77 -1.94
CA GLU A 69 -0.94 3.36 -3.14
C GLU A 69 -1.19 4.32 -4.31
N HIS A 70 -2.45 4.74 -4.49
CA HIS A 70 -2.90 5.64 -5.55
C HIS A 70 -2.72 7.13 -5.21
N GLY A 71 -2.04 7.44 -4.11
CA GLY A 71 -1.68 8.80 -3.72
C GLY A 71 -2.74 9.56 -2.93
N GLY A 72 -3.86 8.93 -2.59
CA GLY A 72 -4.93 9.54 -1.81
C GLY A 72 -4.59 9.69 -0.32
N LEU A 73 -5.45 10.38 0.41
CA LEU A 73 -5.33 10.64 1.85
C LEU A 73 -6.05 9.57 2.67
N THR A 74 -5.43 9.11 3.76
CA THR A 74 -6.03 8.11 4.64
C THR A 74 -6.11 8.54 6.09
N LEU A 75 -7.29 8.37 6.69
CA LEU A 75 -7.61 8.75 8.06
C LEU A 75 -8.23 7.56 8.80
N ALA A 76 -7.92 7.41 10.08
CA ALA A 76 -8.60 6.46 10.95
C ALA A 76 -8.93 7.09 12.31
N GLN A 77 -10.08 6.74 12.87
CA GLN A 77 -10.54 7.29 14.14
C GLN A 77 -9.70 6.77 15.30
N THR A 78 -9.22 7.68 16.14
CA THR A 78 -8.58 7.35 17.43
C THR A 78 -9.52 7.64 18.60
N ALA A 79 -9.20 7.09 19.77
CA ALA A 79 -9.92 7.40 21.00
C ALA A 79 -9.25 8.58 21.72
N ASP A 80 -9.80 9.78 21.60
CA ASP A 80 -9.37 10.99 22.34
C ASP A 80 -10.53 11.61 23.15
N GLY A 81 -11.31 10.75 23.82
CA GLY A 81 -12.36 11.13 24.78
C GLY A 81 -13.66 10.36 24.53
N TYR A 82 -14.22 10.50 23.33
CA TYR A 82 -15.33 9.68 22.81
C TYR A 82 -14.79 8.81 21.67
N GLY A 83 -14.15 7.70 22.04
CA GLY A 83 -13.60 6.76 21.06
C GLY A 83 -14.68 6.06 20.23
N PRO A 84 -14.28 5.32 19.19
CA PRO A 84 -15.22 4.53 18.40
C PRO A 84 -15.98 3.55 19.31
N GLU A 85 -17.30 3.47 19.14
CA GLU A 85 -18.14 2.49 19.86
C GLU A 85 -17.67 1.06 19.59
N THR A 86 -17.19 0.79 18.37
CA THR A 86 -16.55 -0.46 17.95
C THR A 86 -15.16 -0.13 17.39
N PRO A 87 -14.08 -0.38 18.15
CA PRO A 87 -12.73 0.07 17.79
C PRO A 87 -11.98 -0.87 16.83
N ASP A 88 -12.51 -2.07 16.54
CA ASP A 88 -11.78 -3.10 15.80
C ASP A 88 -11.33 -2.64 14.41
N MET A 89 -12.24 -2.05 13.64
CA MET A 89 -11.98 -1.59 12.28
C MET A 89 -10.93 -0.46 12.22
N PRO A 90 -11.05 0.65 12.99
CA PRO A 90 -10.02 1.69 12.96
C PRO A 90 -8.68 1.19 13.52
N ILE A 91 -8.66 0.31 14.53
CA ILE A 91 -7.43 -0.32 15.02
C ILE A 91 -6.79 -1.16 13.92
N SER A 92 -7.57 -1.97 13.20
CA SER A 92 -7.10 -2.78 12.09
C SER A 92 -6.46 -1.91 11.01
N ALA A 93 -7.14 -0.85 10.59
CA ALA A 93 -6.63 0.12 9.63
C ALA A 93 -5.32 0.77 10.10
N LEU A 94 -5.23 1.22 11.35
CA LEU A 94 -4.02 1.82 11.93
C LEU A 94 -2.85 0.84 11.95
N ARG A 95 -3.10 -0.43 12.31
CA ARG A 95 -2.07 -1.49 12.36
C ARG A 95 -1.45 -1.78 10.99
N THR A 96 -2.16 -1.49 9.90
CA THR A 96 -1.58 -1.62 8.55
C THR A 96 -0.40 -0.68 8.32
N GLY A 97 -0.28 0.42 9.08
CA GLY A 97 0.71 1.47 8.85
C GLY A 97 0.43 2.34 7.61
N PHE A 98 -0.67 2.09 6.88
CA PHE A 98 -1.07 2.85 5.70
C PHE A 98 -2.04 4.01 6.01
N VAL A 99 -2.41 4.22 7.27
CA VAL A 99 -3.12 5.43 7.70
C VAL A 99 -2.14 6.60 7.81
N ASP A 100 -2.44 7.73 7.17
CA ASP A 100 -1.61 8.94 7.27
C ASP A 100 -1.83 9.66 8.60
N PHE A 101 -3.09 9.76 9.06
CA PHE A 101 -3.41 10.37 10.35
C PHE A 101 -4.44 9.56 11.14
N GLY A 102 -4.07 9.20 12.37
CA GLY A 102 -5.02 8.72 13.38
C GLY A 102 -5.44 9.90 14.25
N GLU A 103 -6.71 10.30 14.22
CA GLU A 103 -7.21 11.46 14.97
C GLU A 103 -8.69 11.32 15.39
N ALA A 104 -9.16 12.27 16.23
CA ALA A 104 -10.56 12.49 16.54
C ALA A 104 -11.43 12.65 15.28
N ALA A 105 -12.65 12.13 15.31
CA ALA A 105 -13.59 12.27 14.21
C ALA A 105 -13.92 13.76 13.91
N GLU A 106 -13.98 14.59 14.95
CA GLU A 106 -14.28 16.03 14.88
C GLU A 106 -13.20 16.81 14.12
N ARG A 107 -11.95 16.34 14.16
CA ARG A 107 -10.80 16.99 13.49
C ARG A 107 -10.64 16.56 12.03
N MET A 108 -11.22 15.42 11.65
CA MET A 108 -11.06 14.88 10.30
C MET A 108 -11.61 15.80 9.22
N GLY A 109 -12.74 16.47 9.46
CA GLY A 109 -13.36 17.38 8.50
C GLY A 109 -12.42 18.53 8.11
N ASP A 110 -11.85 19.21 9.12
CA ASP A 110 -10.90 20.31 8.91
C ASP A 110 -9.64 19.84 8.19
N ARG A 111 -9.17 18.63 8.49
CA ARG A 111 -8.01 18.04 7.83
C ARG A 111 -8.25 17.77 6.35
N ILE A 112 -9.42 17.21 6.01
CA ILE A 112 -9.80 16.95 4.62
C ILE A 112 -9.90 18.27 3.86
N ALA A 113 -10.52 19.30 4.47
CA ALA A 113 -10.62 20.62 3.87
C ALA A 113 -9.23 21.25 3.63
N ALA A 114 -8.34 21.18 4.61
CA ALA A 114 -6.96 21.67 4.50
C ALA A 114 -6.17 20.96 3.39
N HIS A 115 -6.32 19.64 3.28
CA HIS A 115 -5.69 18.86 2.22
C HIS A 115 -6.13 19.33 0.82
N PHE A 116 -7.42 19.51 0.57
CA PHE A 116 -7.88 19.99 -0.74
C PHE A 116 -7.57 21.47 -1.00
N ALA A 117 -7.52 22.30 0.05
CA ALA A 117 -7.09 23.70 -0.07
C ALA A 117 -5.62 23.79 -0.52
N ALA A 118 -4.74 22.94 0.03
CA ALA A 118 -3.33 22.87 -0.35
C ALA A 118 -3.10 22.30 -1.76
N ASN A 119 -4.04 21.49 -2.27
CA ASN A 119 -3.89 20.72 -3.51
C ASN A 119 -4.83 21.16 -4.65
N SER A 120 -5.33 22.39 -4.64
CA SER A 120 -6.32 22.86 -5.63
C SER A 120 -5.82 22.75 -7.09
N PRO A 121 -6.69 22.31 -8.04
CA PRO A 121 -6.31 21.79 -9.36
C PRO A 121 -5.78 22.81 -10.37
N ALA A 122 -5.47 24.05 -9.97
CA ALA A 122 -4.80 25.01 -10.84
C ALA A 122 -3.35 24.60 -11.21
N THR A 123 -2.84 23.51 -10.63
CA THR A 123 -1.44 23.08 -10.74
C THR A 123 -1.20 21.71 -11.38
N GLN A 124 -2.20 20.85 -11.66
CA GLN A 124 -1.89 19.41 -11.87
C GLN A 124 -1.89 18.85 -13.32
N ASP A 125 -2.26 19.59 -14.36
CA ASP A 125 -2.19 19.06 -15.72
C ASP A 125 -0.80 19.28 -16.36
N GLY A 126 0.00 18.21 -16.47
CA GLY A 126 1.25 18.15 -17.27
C GLY A 126 2.57 18.03 -16.48
N GLN A 127 2.52 17.75 -15.18
CA GLN A 127 3.58 18.14 -14.26
C GLN A 127 4.77 17.18 -14.07
N THR A 128 4.77 15.93 -14.52
CA THR A 128 5.84 14.95 -14.15
C THR A 128 7.28 15.43 -14.45
N ASP A 129 7.50 16.13 -15.58
CA ASP A 129 8.81 16.65 -15.99
C ASP A 129 9.18 18.01 -15.37
N GLN A 130 8.20 18.76 -14.87
CA GLN A 130 8.40 20.03 -14.15
C GLN A 130 8.57 19.79 -12.65
N VAL A 131 7.94 18.73 -12.16
CA VAL A 131 7.97 18.22 -10.78
C VAL A 131 9.34 17.72 -10.36
N ALA A 132 10.03 16.99 -11.23
CA ALA A 132 11.41 16.61 -10.96
C ALA A 132 12.35 17.83 -10.88
N ARG A 133 11.95 18.98 -11.44
CA ARG A 133 12.75 20.23 -11.38
C ARG A 133 12.60 20.98 -10.07
N GLU A 134 11.57 20.69 -9.27
CA GLU A 134 11.39 21.29 -7.93
C GLU A 134 12.30 20.64 -6.87
N PHE A 135 12.75 19.41 -7.12
CA PHE A 135 13.69 18.69 -6.27
C PHE A 135 15.05 18.65 -6.96
N ASP A 136 15.89 19.65 -6.69
CA ASP A 136 17.25 19.63 -7.19
C ASP A 136 18.10 18.53 -6.50
N ALA A 137 19.29 18.29 -7.05
CA ALA A 137 20.18 17.23 -6.58
C ALA A 137 20.67 17.46 -5.14
N GLU A 138 20.79 18.72 -4.71
CA GLU A 138 21.25 19.07 -3.36
C GLU A 138 20.17 18.72 -2.33
N LEU A 139 18.94 19.14 -2.58
CA LEU A 139 17.79 18.85 -1.73
C LEU A 139 17.54 17.35 -1.61
N LEU A 140 17.63 16.60 -2.71
CA LEU A 140 17.53 15.13 -2.67
C LEU A 140 18.65 14.50 -1.84
N THR A 141 19.89 14.96 -2.00
CA THR A 141 21.05 14.48 -1.23
C THR A 141 20.83 14.69 0.27
N GLU A 142 20.29 15.84 0.66
CA GLU A 142 19.96 16.13 2.05
C GLU A 142 18.87 15.20 2.60
N ILE A 143 17.79 14.99 1.84
CA ILE A 143 16.73 14.07 2.25
C ILE A 143 17.27 12.64 2.41
N PHE A 144 18.12 12.17 1.49
CA PHE A 144 18.78 10.87 1.61
C PHE A 144 19.64 10.78 2.87
N ALA A 145 20.39 11.84 3.21
CA ALA A 145 21.20 11.88 4.41
C ALA A 145 20.33 11.79 5.69
N ILE A 146 19.20 12.51 5.72
CA ILE A 146 18.24 12.44 6.84
C ILE A 146 17.68 11.02 6.98
N LEU A 147 17.18 10.43 5.90
CA LEU A 147 16.67 9.05 5.90
C LEU A 147 17.75 8.08 6.38
N ARG A 148 18.95 8.12 5.80
CA ARG A 148 20.05 7.24 6.21
C ARG A 148 20.40 7.38 7.69
N SER A 149 20.40 8.60 8.22
CA SER A 149 20.75 8.87 9.62
C SER A 149 19.68 8.37 10.61
N GLN A 150 18.40 8.45 10.26
CA GLN A 150 17.29 8.14 11.18
C GLN A 150 16.71 6.74 10.99
N VAL A 151 16.64 6.23 9.76
CA VAL A 151 16.07 4.91 9.44
C VAL A 151 17.13 3.88 9.03
N GLY A 152 18.40 4.28 8.85
CA GLY A 152 19.49 3.35 8.56
C GLY A 152 19.55 2.83 7.12
N HIS A 153 18.69 3.32 6.23
CA HIS A 153 18.59 2.86 4.84
C HIS A 153 19.02 3.94 3.84
N ASP A 154 19.76 3.53 2.81
CA ASP A 154 20.24 4.41 1.75
C ASP A 154 19.29 4.34 0.53
N PHE A 155 18.66 5.48 0.23
CA PHE A 155 17.74 5.64 -0.89
C PHE A 155 18.38 6.31 -2.12
N SER A 156 19.69 6.59 -2.11
CA SER A 156 20.38 7.25 -3.23
C SER A 156 20.34 6.45 -4.54
N GLY A 157 20.21 5.12 -4.46
CA GLY A 157 20.01 4.23 -5.61
C GLY A 157 18.56 4.04 -6.05
N TYR A 158 17.59 4.64 -5.35
CA TYR A 158 16.17 4.49 -5.65
C TYR A 158 15.81 5.24 -6.94
N LYS A 159 14.86 4.71 -7.73
CA LYS A 159 14.46 5.34 -8.99
C LYS A 159 13.97 6.78 -8.72
N PRO A 160 14.64 7.83 -9.25
CA PRO A 160 14.35 9.21 -8.87
C PRO A 160 12.89 9.62 -9.07
N SER A 161 12.28 9.23 -10.18
CA SER A 161 10.88 9.53 -10.48
C SER A 161 9.91 8.98 -9.44
N THR A 162 10.18 7.77 -8.91
CA THR A 162 9.34 7.14 -7.89
C THR A 162 9.55 7.81 -6.55
N PHE A 163 10.79 8.13 -6.20
CA PHE A 163 11.14 8.81 -4.96
C PHE A 163 10.48 10.20 -4.87
N VAL A 164 10.65 11.02 -5.91
CA VAL A 164 10.06 12.37 -5.99
C VAL A 164 8.54 12.31 -5.87
N ARG A 165 7.88 11.35 -6.54
CA ARG A 165 6.43 11.17 -6.43
C ARG A 165 5.97 10.89 -4.98
N ARG A 166 6.74 10.10 -4.22
CA ARG A 166 6.44 9.82 -2.81
C ARG A 166 6.69 11.04 -1.93
N LEU A 167 7.75 11.81 -2.18
CA LEU A 167 7.98 13.08 -1.49
C LEU A 167 6.82 14.05 -1.68
N GLN A 168 6.36 14.24 -2.92
CA GLN A 168 5.25 15.13 -3.21
C GLN A 168 3.94 14.70 -2.57
N ARG A 169 3.66 13.39 -2.57
CA ARG A 169 2.52 12.86 -1.83
C ARG A 169 2.63 13.26 -0.36
N ARG A 170 3.79 13.08 0.27
CA ARG A 170 3.97 13.48 1.67
C ARG A 170 3.80 14.98 1.88
N ILE A 171 4.37 15.83 1.02
CA ILE A 171 4.17 17.29 1.02
C ILE A 171 2.68 17.63 1.01
N SER A 172 1.94 17.01 0.10
CA SER A 172 0.50 17.18 -0.09
C SER A 172 -0.33 16.71 1.11
N VAL A 173 0.07 15.59 1.73
CA VAL A 173 -0.58 14.99 2.89
C VAL A 173 -0.37 15.84 4.15
N VAL A 174 0.84 16.35 4.37
CA VAL A 174 1.17 17.16 5.56
C VAL A 174 0.94 18.67 5.35
N GLY A 175 0.61 19.10 4.13
CA GLY A 175 0.40 20.50 3.78
C GLY A 175 1.68 21.34 3.85
N ALA A 176 2.84 20.75 3.56
CA ALA A 176 4.10 21.48 3.57
C ALA A 176 4.16 22.51 2.42
N ALA A 177 4.82 23.64 2.67
CA ALA A 177 5.01 24.71 1.69
C ALA A 177 6.12 24.35 0.67
N GLY A 178 5.89 23.31 -0.13
CA GLY A 178 6.82 22.82 -1.15
C GLY A 178 8.03 22.04 -0.59
N PRO A 179 9.00 21.69 -1.46
CA PRO A 179 10.16 20.86 -1.11
C PRO A 179 10.99 21.39 0.05
N ASP A 180 11.31 22.68 0.07
CA ASP A 180 12.08 23.31 1.16
C ASP A 180 11.34 23.28 2.49
N GLY A 181 10.02 23.54 2.45
CA GLY A 181 9.16 23.45 3.62
C GLY A 181 9.15 22.03 4.19
N TYR A 182 9.17 21.03 3.32
CA TYR A 182 9.20 19.62 3.72
C TYR A 182 10.56 19.20 4.25
N LEU A 183 11.67 19.66 3.65
CA LEU A 183 13.00 19.42 4.20
C LEU A 183 13.13 19.99 5.63
N LYS A 184 12.60 21.19 5.88
CA LYS A 184 12.54 21.76 7.24
C LYS A 184 11.74 20.88 8.20
N LEU A 185 10.61 20.34 7.74
CA LEU A 185 9.80 19.42 8.54
C LEU A 185 10.56 18.13 8.85
N LEU A 186 11.20 17.50 7.86
CA LEU A 186 12.01 16.28 8.04
C LEU A 186 13.16 16.48 9.04
N ARG A 187 13.75 17.67 9.10
CA ARG A 187 14.78 18.02 10.09
C ARG A 187 14.22 18.18 11.50
N ALA A 188 12.97 18.62 11.64
CA ALA A 188 12.36 18.96 12.92
C ALA A 188 11.54 17.81 13.53
N ASP A 189 10.98 16.93 12.71
CA ASP A 189 10.04 15.89 13.14
C ASP A 189 10.48 14.49 12.69
N PRO A 190 11.08 13.69 13.58
CA PRO A 190 11.44 12.29 13.31
C PRO A 190 10.24 11.40 12.95
N ALA A 191 9.03 11.73 13.41
CA ALA A 191 7.84 10.95 13.07
C ALA A 191 7.49 11.08 11.58
N GLU A 192 7.72 12.25 10.97
CA GLU A 192 7.52 12.45 9.53
C GLU A 192 8.60 11.72 8.72
N VAL A 193 9.85 11.65 9.20
CA VAL A 193 10.89 10.83 8.55
C VAL A 193 10.47 9.35 8.52
N GLY A 194 9.94 8.85 9.63
CA GLY A 194 9.36 7.50 9.68
C GLY A 194 8.13 7.33 8.77
N ALA A 195 7.31 8.37 8.62
CA ALA A 195 6.15 8.34 7.72
C ALA A 195 6.56 8.32 6.24
N LEU A 196 7.55 9.13 5.85
CA LEU A 196 8.16 9.10 4.53
C LEU A 196 8.76 7.73 4.22
N PHE A 197 9.52 7.17 5.15
CA PHE A 197 10.10 5.84 5.00
C PHE A 197 9.02 4.79 4.69
N ARG A 198 7.92 4.75 5.45
CA ARG A 198 6.78 3.85 5.16
C ARG A 198 6.15 4.10 3.80
N ASP A 199 6.08 5.36 3.36
CA ASP A 199 5.54 5.73 2.05
C ASP A 199 6.44 5.28 0.89
N LEU A 200 7.75 5.21 1.12
CA LEU A 200 8.73 4.67 0.18
C LEU A 200 8.69 3.14 0.10
N LEU A 201 8.24 2.47 1.16
CA LEU A 201 8.14 1.01 1.27
C LEU A 201 6.78 0.43 0.89
N ILE A 202 5.93 1.15 0.14
CA ILE A 202 4.58 0.63 -0.21
C ILE A 202 4.70 -0.71 -0.97
N GLY A 203 4.52 -1.80 -0.22
CA GLY A 203 4.58 -3.19 -0.65
C GLY A 203 3.18 -3.76 -0.87
N VAL A 204 2.48 -3.25 -1.89
CA VAL A 204 1.24 -3.93 -2.32
C VAL A 204 1.63 -5.19 -3.05
N THR A 205 1.11 -6.31 -2.59
CA THR A 205 1.27 -7.64 -3.17
C THR A 205 -0.08 -8.35 -3.08
N ASN A 206 -0.28 -9.33 -3.94
CA ASN A 206 -1.43 -10.22 -3.95
C ASN A 206 -1.02 -11.54 -4.59
N PHE A 207 -1.81 -12.58 -4.33
CA PHE A 207 -1.55 -13.90 -4.92
C PHE A 207 -1.58 -13.79 -6.44
N PHE A 208 -0.57 -14.38 -7.07
CA PHE A 208 -0.44 -14.46 -8.53
C PHE A 208 -0.56 -13.10 -9.23
N ARG A 209 0.06 -12.05 -8.64
CA ARG A 209 -0.04 -10.65 -9.07
C ARG A 209 0.08 -10.44 -10.58
N ASP A 210 1.08 -11.06 -11.19
CA ASP A 210 1.25 -11.14 -12.63
C ASP A 210 0.96 -12.57 -13.08
N ALA A 211 -0.31 -12.83 -13.39
CA ALA A 211 -0.77 -14.16 -13.76
C ALA A 211 0.03 -14.74 -14.94
N ALA A 212 0.36 -13.93 -15.94
CA ALA A 212 1.13 -14.38 -17.10
C ALA A 212 2.56 -14.77 -16.73
N ALA A 213 3.21 -14.01 -15.83
CA ALA A 213 4.54 -14.38 -15.33
C ALA A 213 4.51 -15.68 -14.51
N PHE A 214 3.49 -15.88 -13.67
CA PHE A 214 3.32 -17.11 -12.89
C PHE A 214 2.96 -18.32 -13.76
N GLU A 215 2.16 -18.14 -14.80
CA GLU A 215 1.87 -19.17 -15.81
C GLU A 215 3.16 -19.59 -16.53
N ALA A 216 4.00 -18.64 -16.94
CA ALA A 216 5.29 -18.92 -17.56
C ALA A 216 6.25 -19.63 -16.58
N LEU A 217 6.28 -19.22 -15.30
CA LEU A 217 7.05 -19.92 -14.27
C LEU A 217 6.61 -21.39 -14.13
N ALA A 218 5.29 -21.63 -14.06
CA ALA A 218 4.72 -22.96 -13.95
C ALA A 218 5.00 -23.84 -15.17
N ALA A 219 4.86 -23.30 -16.37
CA ALA A 219 4.99 -24.06 -17.61
C ALA A 219 6.45 -24.28 -18.03
N ASP A 220 7.30 -23.25 -17.90
CA ASP A 220 8.60 -23.22 -18.57
C ASP A 220 9.80 -23.33 -17.63
N VAL A 221 9.65 -22.96 -16.36
CA VAL A 221 10.78 -22.81 -15.41
C VAL A 221 10.77 -23.91 -14.35
N ILE A 222 9.64 -24.11 -13.67
CA ILE A 222 9.52 -25.08 -12.58
C ILE A 222 9.83 -26.52 -13.03
N PRO A 223 9.32 -27.01 -14.19
CA PRO A 223 9.67 -28.35 -14.66
C PRO A 223 11.17 -28.52 -14.87
N LYS A 224 11.81 -27.57 -15.55
CA LYS A 224 13.26 -27.59 -15.79
C LYS A 224 14.09 -27.52 -14.51
N LEU A 225 13.54 -26.90 -13.47
CA LEU A 225 14.21 -26.77 -12.18
C LEU A 225 14.16 -28.07 -11.37
N LEU A 226 13.10 -28.86 -11.51
CA LEU A 226 12.78 -29.99 -10.64
C LEU A 226 12.93 -31.38 -11.29
N ASP A 227 12.64 -31.52 -12.59
CA ASP A 227 12.50 -32.85 -13.25
C ASP A 227 13.81 -33.63 -13.34
N GLU A 228 14.95 -32.95 -13.43
CA GLU A 228 16.28 -33.55 -13.52
C GLU A 228 16.99 -33.66 -12.15
N ARG A 229 16.27 -33.48 -11.05
CA ARG A 229 16.84 -33.51 -9.68
C ARG A 229 16.45 -34.79 -8.96
N ALA A 230 17.39 -35.35 -8.23
CA ALA A 230 17.14 -36.48 -7.33
C ALA A 230 16.55 -35.99 -6.00
N ALA A 231 15.86 -36.86 -5.24
CA ALA A 231 15.35 -36.47 -3.92
C ALA A 231 16.42 -36.05 -2.91
N SER A 232 17.67 -36.47 -3.11
CA SER A 232 18.81 -36.02 -2.30
C SER A 232 19.25 -34.58 -2.59
N ASP A 233 18.81 -34.01 -3.72
CA ASP A 233 19.13 -32.63 -4.10
C ASP A 233 18.28 -31.63 -3.33
N VAL A 234 18.81 -30.40 -3.22
CA VAL A 234 18.10 -29.28 -2.62
C VAL A 234 18.04 -28.11 -3.60
N VAL A 235 16.82 -27.73 -3.96
CA VAL A 235 16.53 -26.52 -4.75
C VAL A 235 16.28 -25.37 -3.80
N ARG A 236 17.07 -24.30 -3.91
CA ARG A 236 16.97 -23.10 -3.07
C ARG A 236 16.47 -21.94 -3.91
N ILE A 237 15.42 -21.29 -3.44
CA ILE A 237 14.76 -20.15 -4.10
C ILE A 237 14.80 -18.98 -3.15
N TRP A 238 15.13 -17.80 -3.66
CA TRP A 238 15.12 -16.56 -2.87
C TRP A 238 14.12 -15.59 -3.47
N VAL A 239 13.21 -15.11 -2.63
CA VAL A 239 12.20 -14.09 -2.94
C VAL A 239 12.56 -12.82 -2.16
N PRO A 240 13.33 -11.89 -2.76
CA PRO A 240 13.60 -10.60 -2.17
C PRO A 240 12.40 -9.66 -2.32
N ALA A 241 12.22 -8.74 -1.37
CA ALA A 241 11.09 -7.81 -1.30
C ALA A 241 9.72 -8.53 -1.28
N CYS A 242 9.61 -9.56 -0.42
CA CYS A 242 8.44 -10.44 -0.38
C CYS A 242 7.16 -9.79 0.17
N SER A 243 7.25 -8.59 0.75
CA SER A 243 6.16 -7.92 1.46
C SER A 243 5.47 -8.89 2.43
N THR A 244 4.14 -8.96 2.42
CA THR A 244 3.30 -9.83 3.25
C THR A 244 3.27 -11.31 2.80
N GLY A 245 4.09 -11.67 1.81
CA GLY A 245 4.39 -13.07 1.47
C GLY A 245 3.52 -13.69 0.38
N GLU A 246 2.52 -13.00 -0.16
CA GLU A 246 1.62 -13.55 -1.19
C GLU A 246 2.39 -14.10 -2.40
N GLU A 247 3.45 -13.43 -2.85
CA GLU A 247 4.32 -13.92 -3.93
C GLU A 247 5.07 -15.21 -3.54
N VAL A 248 5.59 -15.26 -2.31
CA VAL A 248 6.29 -16.43 -1.75
C VAL A 248 5.36 -17.63 -1.73
N TYR A 249 4.12 -17.43 -1.28
CA TYR A 249 3.13 -18.48 -1.22
C TYR A 249 2.62 -18.88 -2.60
N SER A 250 2.43 -17.95 -3.54
CA SER A 250 2.12 -18.28 -4.93
C SER A 250 3.20 -19.17 -5.55
N LEU A 251 4.48 -18.85 -5.36
CA LEU A 251 5.58 -19.71 -5.80
C LEU A 251 5.55 -21.08 -5.11
N ALA A 252 5.34 -21.10 -3.78
CA ALA A 252 5.28 -22.34 -3.01
C ALA A 252 4.15 -23.26 -3.48
N ILE A 253 2.97 -22.70 -3.82
CA ILE A 253 1.84 -23.43 -4.38
C ILE A 253 2.24 -24.10 -5.70
N LEU A 254 2.76 -23.34 -6.66
CA LEU A 254 3.15 -23.89 -7.97
C LEU A 254 4.24 -24.95 -7.88
N LEU A 255 5.26 -24.71 -7.05
CA LEU A 255 6.33 -25.68 -6.80
C LEU A 255 5.75 -26.96 -6.21
N ARG A 256 4.86 -26.83 -5.22
CA ARG A 256 4.23 -27.98 -4.56
C ARG A 256 3.35 -28.77 -5.54
N GLU A 257 2.56 -28.09 -6.35
CA GLU A 257 1.71 -28.71 -7.38
C GLU A 257 2.55 -29.51 -8.39
N HIS A 258 3.66 -28.94 -8.86
CA HIS A 258 4.56 -29.67 -9.77
C HIS A 258 5.24 -30.86 -9.08
N MET A 259 5.74 -30.69 -7.86
CA MET A 259 6.38 -31.77 -7.08
C MET A 259 5.46 -32.97 -6.85
N LEU A 260 4.14 -32.76 -6.77
CA LEU A 260 3.17 -33.86 -6.64
C LEU A 260 3.06 -34.74 -7.89
N THR A 261 3.56 -34.27 -9.04
CA THR A 261 3.61 -35.04 -10.29
C THR A 261 4.86 -35.93 -10.38
N LEU A 262 5.85 -35.71 -9.52
CA LEU A 262 7.12 -36.44 -9.52
C LEU A 262 7.07 -37.62 -8.55
N ALA A 263 7.68 -38.74 -8.94
CA ALA A 263 7.75 -39.93 -8.09
C ALA A 263 8.67 -39.73 -6.87
N ASP A 264 9.77 -38.98 -7.05
CA ASP A 264 10.79 -38.74 -6.02
C ASP A 264 11.29 -37.29 -6.10
N PRO A 265 10.49 -36.31 -5.64
CA PRO A 265 10.81 -34.89 -5.81
C PRO A 265 11.99 -34.44 -4.94
N PRO A 266 12.82 -33.48 -5.41
CA PRO A 266 13.88 -32.88 -4.60
C PRO A 266 13.31 -32.08 -3.42
N ARG A 267 14.16 -31.81 -2.41
CA ARG A 267 13.78 -30.88 -1.34
C ARG A 267 13.80 -29.45 -1.87
N VAL A 268 12.77 -28.67 -1.59
CA VAL A 268 12.72 -27.23 -1.89
C VAL A 268 12.85 -26.41 -0.61
N GLN A 269 13.64 -25.34 -0.65
CA GLN A 269 13.75 -24.35 0.41
C GLN A 269 13.58 -22.94 -0.17
N ILE A 270 12.61 -22.19 0.35
CA ILE A 270 12.36 -20.82 -0.06
C ILE A 270 12.84 -19.88 1.04
N PHE A 271 13.68 -18.93 0.68
CA PHE A 271 14.10 -17.82 1.52
C PHE A 271 13.29 -16.60 1.10
N ALA A 272 12.62 -15.94 2.05
CA ALA A 272 11.87 -14.72 1.81
C ALA A 272 12.47 -13.62 2.67
N THR A 273 12.72 -12.45 2.08
CA THR A 273 13.33 -11.32 2.79
C THR A 273 12.66 -10.02 2.39
N ASP A 274 12.36 -9.17 3.35
CA ASP A 274 11.90 -7.81 3.11
C ASP A 274 12.61 -6.83 4.06
N ILE A 275 12.68 -5.57 3.64
CA ILE A 275 13.19 -4.46 4.44
C ILE A 275 12.13 -3.95 5.43
N ASP A 276 10.85 -4.13 5.09
CA ASP A 276 9.74 -3.83 5.98
C ASP A 276 9.50 -4.98 6.97
N GLU A 277 10.07 -4.88 8.16
CA GLU A 277 9.87 -5.85 9.24
C GLU A 277 8.37 -6.09 9.54
N ARG A 278 7.52 -5.07 9.38
CA ARG A 278 6.08 -5.20 9.68
C ARG A 278 5.43 -6.19 8.73
N SER A 279 5.79 -6.11 7.45
CA SER A 279 5.29 -7.01 6.41
C SER A 279 5.67 -8.48 6.66
N LEU A 280 6.79 -8.74 7.35
CA LEU A 280 7.23 -10.10 7.71
C LEU A 280 6.54 -10.68 8.96
N THR A 281 5.84 -9.85 9.74
CA THR A 281 5.22 -10.25 11.02
C THR A 281 3.70 -10.43 10.96
N VAL A 282 3.13 -10.38 9.75
CA VAL A 282 1.69 -10.51 9.49
C VAL A 282 1.19 -11.95 9.71
#